data_AF-A0A831RJX9-F1
#
_entry.id   AF-A0A831RJX9-F1
#
_cell.length_a   1.000
_cell.length_b   1.000
_cell.length_c   1.000
_cell.angle_alpha   90.00
_cell.angle_beta   90.00
_cell.angle_gamma   90.00
#
_symmetry.space_group_name_H-M   'P 1'
#
loop_
_entity.id
_entity.type
_entity.pdbx_description
1 polymer ?
#
loop_
_entity_poly.entity_id
_entity_poly.type
_entity_poly.pdbx_seq_one_letter_code
_entity_poly.pdbx_strand_id
1 'polypeptide(L)' 'RRDRDALIRHAVRANIRASADHLQHGSRILERLIRNDGLMVVGAEYSLETGRVDFYRNLPDR' A
#
# COMPACT_ATOMS: atom_id res chain seq x y z
N ARG A 1 6.10 27.88 6.63
CA ARG A 1 6.14 27.38 5.24
C ARG A 1 5.78 25.90 5.29
N ARG A 2 4.75 25.45 4.56
CA ARG A 2 4.47 24.01 4.45
C ARG A 2 5.62 23.38 3.66
N ASP A 3 6.26 22.37 4.22
CA ASP A 3 7.30 21.59 3.55
C ASP A 3 6.63 20.78 2.43
N ARG A 4 6.91 21.16 1.18
CA ARG A 4 6.31 20.54 -0.01
C ARG A 4 6.68 19.07 -0.12
N ASP A 5 7.89 18.70 0.28
CA ASP A 5 8.36 17.32 0.16
C ASP A 5 7.68 16.44 1.22
N ALA A 6 7.46 16.99 2.42
CA ALA A 6 6.63 16.32 3.42
C ALA A 6 5.21 16.08 2.92
N LEU A 7 4.59 17.08 2.29
CA LEU A 7 3.23 16.93 1.72
C LEU A 7 3.17 15.86 0.63
N ILE A 8 4.15 15.82 -0.27
CA ILE A 8 4.23 14.80 -1.32
C ILE A 8 4.36 13.41 -0.70
N ARG A 9 5.28 13.21 0.26
CA ARG A 9 5.43 11.92 0.97
C ARG A 9 4.14 11.48 1.64
N HIS A 10 3.42 12.39 2.28
CA HIS A 10 2.12 12.08 2.88
C HIS A 10 1.06 11.71 1.84
N ALA A 11 1.00 12.44 0.72
CA ALA A 11 0.07 12.15 -0.37
C ALA A 11 0.32 10.76 -0.99
N VAL A 12 1.60 10.41 -1.21
CA VAL A 12 2.00 9.09 -1.73
C VAL A 12 1.54 7.99 -0.77
N ARG A 13 1.83 8.10 0.53
CA ARG A 13 1.40 7.10 1.52
C ARG A 13 -0.12 7.00 1.65
N ALA A 14 -0.82 8.13 1.58
CA ALA A 14 -2.28 8.15 1.60
C ALA A 14 -2.86 7.42 0.37
N ASN A 15 -2.28 7.64 -0.81
CA ASN A 15 -2.70 6.96 -2.03
C ASN A 15 -2.42 5.45 -1.99
N ILE A 16 -1.27 5.03 -1.45
CA ILE A 16 -0.93 3.60 -1.26
C ILE A 16 -1.99 2.93 -0.37
N ARG A 17 -2.34 3.57 0.77
CA ARG A 17 -3.37 3.05 1.69
C ARG A 17 -4.73 2.94 1.02
N ALA A 18 -5.21 4.03 0.42
CA ALA A 18 -6.51 4.07 -0.23
C ALA A 18 -6.63 3.04 -1.36
N SER A 19 -5.58 2.88 -2.17
CA SER A 19 -5.54 1.91 -3.26
C SER A 19 -5.56 0.47 -2.76
N ALA A 20 -4.79 0.18 -1.70
CA ALA A 20 -4.76 -1.15 -1.10
C ALA A 20 -6.06 -1.50 -0.36
N ASP A 21 -6.69 -0.53 0.32
CA ASP A 21 -8.04 -0.67 0.89
C ASP A 21 -9.05 -0.97 -0.23
N HIS A 22 -8.99 -0.21 -1.32
CA HIS A 22 -9.88 -0.40 -2.47
C HIS A 22 -9.71 -1.77 -3.13
N LEU A 23 -8.49 -2.30 -3.28
CA LEU A 23 -8.27 -3.65 -3.81
C LEU A 23 -8.83 -4.75 -2.90
N GLN A 24 -8.82 -4.53 -1.59
CA GLN A 24 -9.35 -5.50 -0.63
C GLN A 24 -10.88 -5.55 -0.57
N HIS A 25 -11.56 -4.48 -0.99
CA HIS A 25 -13.01 -4.32 -0.83
C HIS A 25 -13.75 -4.03 -2.13
N GLY A 26 -13.04 -3.75 -3.22
CA GLY A 26 -13.60 -3.36 -4.51
C GLY A 26 -13.92 -4.55 -5.42
N SER A 27 -13.58 -5.77 -5.01
CA SER A 27 -13.78 -6.98 -5.81
C SER A 27 -14.08 -8.19 -4.93
N ARG A 28 -15.29 -8.75 -5.10
CA ARG A 28 -15.69 -10.00 -4.45
C ARG A 28 -14.76 -11.18 -4.77
N ILE A 29 -14.11 -11.17 -5.94
CA ILE A 29 -13.13 -12.20 -6.31
C ILE A 29 -11.89 -12.05 -5.43
N LEU A 30 -11.34 -10.84 -5.32
CA LEU A 30 -10.17 -10.58 -4.50
C LEU A 30 -10.46 -10.84 -3.01
N GLU A 31 -11.62 -10.43 -2.51
CA GLU A 31 -12.05 -10.73 -1.14
C GLU A 31 -12.08 -12.24 -0.85
N ARG A 32 -12.61 -13.03 -1.79
CA ARG A 32 -12.64 -14.50 -1.67
C ARG A 32 -11.21 -15.06 -1.62
N LEU A 33 -10.35 -14.64 -2.55
CA LEU A 33 -8.97 -15.09 -2.63
C LEU A 33 -8.18 -14.71 -1.36
N ILE A 34 -8.40 -13.51 -0.84
CA ILE A 34 -7.74 -13.01 0.38
C ILE A 34 -8.15 -13.87 1.58
N ARG A 35 -9.45 -14.14 1.72
CA ARG A 35 -9.98 -14.88 2.86
C ARG A 35 -9.69 -16.38 2.82
N ASN A 36 -9.72 -16.99 1.63
CA ASN A 36 -9.80 -18.44 1.51
C ASN A 36 -8.56 -19.06 0.84
N ASP A 37 -7.85 -18.30 0.02
CA ASP A 37 -6.83 -18.84 -0.89
C ASP A 37 -5.44 -18.22 -0.63
N GLY A 38 -5.27 -17.49 0.48
CA GLY A 38 -3.99 -16.96 0.94
C GLY A 38 -3.46 -15.75 0.17
N LEU A 39 -4.29 -15.10 -0.65
CA LEU A 39 -3.88 -13.88 -1.36
C LEU A 39 -3.66 -12.74 -0.36
N MET A 40 -2.51 -12.06 -0.45
CA MET A 40 -2.20 -10.90 0.38
C MET A 40 -2.00 -9.65 -0.47
N VAL A 41 -2.66 -8.56 -0.09
CA VAL A 41 -2.50 -7.25 -0.72
C VAL A 41 -1.58 -6.40 0.16
N VAL A 42 -0.40 -6.07 -0.35
CA VAL A 42 0.58 -5.21 0.33
C VAL A 42 0.69 -3.85 -0.37
N GLY A 43 0.89 -2.79 0.41
CA GLY A 43 1.16 -1.45 -0.11
C GLY A 43 2.61 -1.06 0.13
N ALA A 44 3.32 -0.61 -0.91
CA ALA A 44 4.72 -0.22 -0.82
C ALA A 44 5.04 1.01 -1.69
N GLU A 45 6.10 1.72 -1.32
CA GLU A 45 6.71 2.80 -2.10
C GLU A 45 8.08 2.36 -2.59
N TYR A 46 8.42 2.70 -3.83
CA TYR A 46 9.74 2.47 -4.40
C TYR A 46 10.50 3.78 -4.54
N SER A 47 11.69 3.84 -3.94
CA SER A 47 12.61 4.97 -4.08
C SER A 47 13.43 4.81 -5.36
N LEU A 48 13.21 5.68 -6.34
CA LEU A 48 13.99 5.68 -7.59
C LEU A 48 15.46 6.03 -7.36
N GLU A 49 15.76 6.83 -6.33
CA GLU A 49 17.12 7.26 -5.99
C GLU A 49 17.96 6.13 -5.40
N THR A 50 17.36 5.33 -4.51
CA THR A 50 18.08 4.32 -3.73
C THR A 50 17.81 2.89 -4.15
N GLY A 51 16.78 2.67 -4.98
CA GLY A 51 16.29 1.34 -5.35
C GLY A 51 15.58 0.59 -4.22
N ARG A 52 15.30 1.24 -3.08
CA ARG A 52 14.68 0.61 -1.92
C ARG A 52 13.16 0.56 -2.05
N VAL A 53 12.57 -0.51 -1.51
CA VAL A 53 11.12 -0.67 -1.35
C VAL A 53 10.77 -0.57 0.13
N ASP A 54 9.92 0.39 0.48
CA ASP A 54 9.38 0.56 1.82
C ASP A 54 7.91 0.10 1.86
N PHE A 55 7.60 -0.88 2.69
CA PHE A 55 6.25 -1.42 2.84
C PHE A 55 5.49 -0.68 3.95
N TYR A 56 4.25 -0.27 3.67
CA TYR A 56 3.44 0.57 4.57
C TYR A 56 2.09 -0.03 4.96
N ARG A 57 1.66 -1.15 4.36
CA ARG A 57 0.37 -1.79 4.66
C ARG A 57 0.44 -3.30 4.49
N ASN A 58 -0.14 -4.02 5.47
CA ASN A 58 -0.25 -5.48 5.57
C ASN A 58 1.09 -6.22 5.47
N LEU A 59 2.06 -5.83 6.29
CA LEU A 59 3.23 -6.67 6.49
C LEU A 59 2.82 -7.90 7.30
N PRO A 60 3.21 -9.12 6.89
CA PRO A 60 3.02 -10.29 7.72
C PRO A 60 3.84 -10.12 9.01
N ASP A 61 3.28 -10.56 10.14
CA ASP A 61 4.08 -10.76 11.34
C ASP A 61 5.16 -11.80 11.00
N ARG A 62 6.42 -11.42 11.22
CA ARG A 62 7.58 -12.28 10.95
C ARG A 62 7.69 -13.42 11.95
#